data_AF-A0A948PSG9-F1
#
_entry.id   AF-A0A948PSG9-F1
#
_cell.length_a   1.000
_cell.length_b   1.000
_cell.length_c   1.000
_cell.angle_alpha   90.00
_cell.angle_beta   90.00
_cell.angle_gamma   90.00
#
_symmetry.space_group_name_H-M   'P 1'
#
loop_
_entity.id
_entity.type
_entity.pdbx_description
1 polymer ?
#
loop_
_entity_poly.entity_id
_entity_poly.type
_entity_poly.pdbx_seq_one_letter_code
_entity_poly.pdbx_strand_id
1 'polypeptide(L)'
;MRYINLSLRIPTTRLYTYSVPEHIKENLIGKRVLVPLKQKKAVGWVIEEAEVADNLEIKEIITLLDDEPIISPQLISLAKWMAEYYLCGLSASLNLFIPPSLSQRVITYIEKGDIEITKASPNQKLILELIKEKRRISLSMLKSKVSSPYSAIKQLEAKGAIKIINQIKPLPLLGKEVEIKDVAKDIPPILSPDQSNAVDRIKVFIEKESFSTFLLYGVTSSGKTEVYLRAIEDVMKKGKSAIVLLPEISLTTQLIERFKMRFGGSCAIIHSRLTAKER
;
A
#
# COMPACT_ATOMS: atom_id res chain seq x y z
N MET A 1 -7.86 -23.72 13.87
CA MET A 1 -7.10 -23.23 12.71
C MET A 1 -7.76 -21.94 12.22
N ARG A 2 -7.02 -20.88 11.88
CA ARG A 2 -7.59 -19.61 11.39
C ARG A 2 -7.66 -19.61 9.86
N TYR A 3 -8.69 -18.98 9.30
CA TYR A 3 -8.88 -18.88 7.86
C TYR A 3 -9.16 -17.45 7.46
N ILE A 4 -8.74 -17.08 6.26
CA ILE A 4 -8.89 -15.73 5.74
C ILE A 4 -9.38 -15.74 4.30
N ASN A 5 -10.22 -14.77 3.95
CA ASN A 5 -10.66 -14.53 2.58
C ASN A 5 -9.77 -13.49 1.92
N LEU A 6 -9.25 -13.85 0.75
CA LEU A 6 -8.32 -13.03 -0.02
C LEU A 6 -8.93 -12.57 -1.32
N SER A 7 -8.73 -11.30 -1.66
CA SER A 7 -8.82 -10.82 -3.03
C SER A 7 -7.47 -11.08 -3.71
N LEU A 8 -7.43 -11.93 -4.72
CA LEU A 8 -6.20 -12.19 -5.47
C LEU A 8 -5.95 -11.10 -6.52
N ARG A 9 -4.68 -10.77 -6.77
CA ARG A 9 -4.28 -9.85 -7.85
C ARG A 9 -4.32 -10.51 -9.22
N ILE A 10 -5.49 -11.04 -9.58
CA ILE A 10 -5.82 -11.62 -10.88
C ILE A 10 -7.21 -11.12 -11.28
N PRO A 11 -7.59 -11.16 -12.57
CA PRO A 11 -8.93 -10.77 -13.00
C PRO A 11 -9.98 -11.77 -12.50
N THR A 12 -10.47 -11.57 -11.28
CA THR A 12 -11.47 -12.43 -10.62
C THR A 12 -12.41 -11.58 -9.78
N THR A 13 -13.66 -12.02 -9.71
CA THR A 13 -14.70 -11.42 -8.87
C THR A 13 -14.84 -12.13 -7.52
N ARG A 14 -14.20 -13.30 -7.35
CA ARG A 14 -14.35 -14.14 -6.17
C ARG A 14 -13.25 -13.90 -5.15
N LEU A 15 -13.59 -14.07 -3.88
CA LEU A 15 -12.62 -14.24 -2.81
C LEU A 15 -12.13 -15.69 -2.76
N TYR A 16 -10.92 -15.87 -2.24
CA TYR A 16 -10.28 -17.17 -2.09
C TYR A 16 -9.91 -17.39 -0.63
N THR A 17 -10.30 -18.53 -0.09
CA THR A 17 -10.05 -18.86 1.31
C THR A 17 -8.75 -19.65 1.46
N TYR A 18 -7.92 -19.23 2.41
CA TYR A 18 -6.66 -19.89 2.77
C TYR A 18 -6.55 -20.02 4.29
N SER A 19 -5.81 -21.01 4.76
CA SER A 19 -5.49 -21.16 6.19
C SER A 19 -4.26 -20.33 6.56
N VAL A 20 -4.24 -19.88 7.82
CA VAL A 20 -3.14 -19.11 8.41
C VAL A 20 -2.28 -20.03 9.27
N PRO A 21 -0.95 -20.08 9.05
CA PRO A 21 -0.03 -20.82 9.91
C PRO A 21 -0.14 -20.42 11.38
N GLU A 22 -0.03 -21.38 12.31
CA GLU A 22 -0.22 -21.13 13.75
C GLU A 22 0.75 -20.10 14.37
N HIS A 23 1.92 -19.92 13.77
CA HIS A 23 2.91 -18.95 14.23
C HIS A 23 2.49 -17.50 13.95
N ILE A 24 1.54 -17.26 13.05
CA ILE A 24 1.03 -15.93 12.70
C ILE A 24 -0.22 -15.63 13.54
N LYS A 25 -0.02 -14.91 14.64
CA LYS A 25 -1.09 -14.58 15.61
C LYS A 25 -1.69 -13.19 15.40
N GLU A 26 -1.07 -12.35 14.59
CA GLU A 26 -1.51 -10.98 14.34
C GLU A 26 -2.77 -10.89 13.46
N ASN A 27 -3.34 -9.68 13.38
CA ASN A 27 -4.41 -9.36 12.45
C ASN A 27 -3.81 -9.17 11.04
N LEU A 28 -4.39 -9.85 10.06
CA LEU A 28 -3.90 -9.83 8.69
C LEU A 28 -4.74 -8.95 7.76
N ILE A 29 -5.92 -8.49 8.17
CA ILE A 29 -6.82 -7.66 7.35
C ILE A 29 -6.06 -6.45 6.80
N GLY A 30 -6.14 -6.24 5.49
CA GLY A 30 -5.46 -5.13 4.81
C GLY A 30 -4.00 -5.39 4.44
N LYS A 31 -3.39 -6.49 4.91
CA LYS A 31 -2.03 -6.89 4.55
C LYS A 31 -2.02 -7.74 3.27
N ARG A 32 -0.85 -7.86 2.64
CA ARG A 32 -0.64 -8.79 1.53
C ARG A 32 -0.03 -10.09 1.99
N VAL A 33 -0.49 -11.16 1.37
CA VAL A 33 0.04 -12.51 1.57
C VAL A 33 0.42 -13.12 0.21
N LEU A 34 1.43 -13.99 0.23
CA LEU A 34 1.78 -14.83 -0.89
C LEU A 34 1.07 -16.19 -0.73
N VAL A 35 0.39 -16.67 -1.76
CA VAL A 35 -0.38 -17.91 -1.69
C VAL A 35 -0.10 -18.84 -2.87
N PRO A 36 -0.28 -20.17 -2.71
CA PRO A 36 -0.21 -21.10 -3.83
C PRO A 36 -1.49 -20.99 -4.67
N LEU A 37 -1.33 -20.79 -5.98
CA LEU A 37 -2.42 -20.76 -6.95
C LEU A 37 -2.11 -21.68 -8.12
N LYS A 38 -2.71 -22.88 -8.12
CA LYS A 38 -2.37 -23.97 -9.05
C LYS A 38 -0.86 -24.25 -9.04
N GLN A 39 -0.18 -24.08 -10.17
CA GLN A 39 1.27 -24.29 -10.32
C GLN A 39 2.11 -23.02 -10.08
N LYS A 40 1.47 -21.89 -9.75
CA LYS A 40 2.12 -20.59 -9.57
C LYS A 40 1.90 -20.07 -8.14
N LYS A 41 2.62 -19.01 -7.79
CA LYS A 41 2.35 -18.21 -6.60
C LYS A 41 1.58 -16.95 -7.00
N ALA A 42 0.67 -16.49 -6.17
CA ALA A 42 -0.10 -15.27 -6.37
C ALA A 42 -0.03 -14.39 -5.12
N VAL A 43 -0.10 -13.07 -5.31
CA VAL A 43 -0.27 -12.11 -4.21
C VAL A 43 -1.77 -11.89 -4.01
N GLY A 44 -2.21 -11.92 -2.76
CA GLY A 44 -3.57 -11.58 -2.37
C GLY A 44 -3.60 -10.58 -1.23
N TRP A 45 -4.69 -9.81 -1.17
CA TRP A 45 -5.01 -8.92 -0.05
C TRP A 45 -5.99 -9.60 0.87
N VAL A 46 -5.70 -9.57 2.17
CA VAL A 46 -6.61 -10.10 3.18
C VAL A 46 -7.77 -9.13 3.37
N ILE A 47 -8.98 -9.61 3.14
CA ILE A 47 -10.21 -8.80 3.18
C ILE A 47 -10.92 -8.95 4.51
N GLU A 48 -10.99 -10.18 5.02
CA GLU A 48 -11.73 -10.56 6.21
C GLU A 48 -11.25 -11.92 6.71
N GLU A 49 -11.50 -12.19 7.99
CA GLU A 49 -11.45 -13.55 8.53
C GLU A 49 -12.58 -14.37 7.91
N ALA A 50 -12.35 -15.67 7.75
CA ALA A 50 -13.29 -16.59 7.14
C ALA A 50 -13.66 -17.70 8.13
N GLU A 51 -14.91 -18.13 8.05
CA GLU A 51 -15.36 -19.38 8.65
C GLU A 51 -15.45 -20.43 7.53
N VAL A 52 -15.02 -21.65 7.85
CA VAL A 52 -14.95 -22.74 6.89
C VAL A 52 -15.64 -23.94 7.48
N ALA A 53 -16.52 -24.57 6.70
CA ALA A 53 -17.14 -25.83 7.09
C ALA A 53 -16.08 -26.93 7.26
N ASP A 54 -16.33 -27.86 8.18
CA ASP A 54 -15.44 -28.98 8.43
C ASP A 54 -15.19 -29.80 7.14
N ASN A 55 -13.98 -30.34 7.01
CA ASN A 55 -13.52 -31.25 5.94
C ASN A 55 -13.22 -30.63 4.56
N LEU A 56 -13.04 -29.31 4.45
CA LEU A 56 -12.48 -28.71 3.24
C LEU A 56 -10.93 -28.72 3.27
N GLU A 57 -10.32 -29.28 2.23
CA GLU A 57 -8.87 -29.22 2.04
C GLU A 57 -8.46 -27.79 1.64
N ILE A 58 -8.05 -27.01 2.63
CA ILE A 58 -7.63 -25.63 2.43
C ILE A 58 -6.12 -25.53 2.45
N LYS A 59 -5.57 -24.86 1.43
CA LYS A 59 -4.15 -24.56 1.35
C LYS A 59 -3.78 -23.46 2.33
N GLU A 60 -2.57 -23.55 2.85
CA GLU A 60 -1.98 -22.54 3.71
C GLU A 60 -1.37 -21.39 2.89
N ILE A 61 -1.36 -20.18 3.47
CA ILE A 61 -0.58 -19.06 2.92
C ILE A 61 0.93 -19.38 3.00
N ILE A 62 1.71 -18.91 2.03
CA ILE A 62 3.16 -19.16 1.97
C ILE A 62 3.89 -18.22 2.92
N THR A 63 3.55 -16.93 2.92
CA THR A 63 4.16 -15.93 3.80
C THR A 63 3.33 -14.66 3.80
N LEU A 64 3.44 -13.89 4.89
CA LEU A 64 3.08 -12.48 4.93
C LEU A 64 4.13 -11.65 4.17
N LEU A 65 3.67 -10.59 3.51
CA LEU A 65 4.52 -9.71 2.69
C LEU A 65 4.63 -8.29 3.24
N ASP A 66 3.80 -7.91 4.22
CA ASP A 66 3.76 -6.59 4.84
C ASP A 66 3.73 -6.69 6.35
N ASP A 67 4.49 -5.83 7.04
CA ASP A 67 4.45 -5.72 8.50
C ASP A 67 3.21 -4.95 8.99
N GLU A 68 2.68 -4.04 8.17
CA GLU A 68 1.52 -3.19 8.48
C GLU A 68 0.45 -3.29 7.37
N PRO A 69 -0.84 -3.09 7.69
CA PRO A 69 -1.90 -3.12 6.68
C PRO A 69 -1.73 -1.97 5.70
N ILE A 70 -1.62 -2.30 4.41
CA ILE A 70 -1.49 -1.30 3.34
C ILE A 70 -2.85 -0.76 2.88
N ILE A 71 -3.95 -1.44 3.22
CA ILE A 71 -5.32 -1.00 2.96
C ILE A 71 -6.09 -1.06 4.28
N SER A 72 -6.65 0.07 4.72
CA SER A 72 -7.43 0.11 5.94
C SER A 72 -8.79 -0.60 5.79
N PRO A 73 -9.43 -1.03 6.90
CA PRO A 73 -10.78 -1.58 6.86
C PRO A 73 -11.81 -0.65 6.20
N GLN A 74 -11.65 0.67 6.36
CA GLN A 74 -12.53 1.67 5.73
C GLN A 74 -12.37 1.67 4.20
N LEU A 75 -11.13 1.55 3.70
CA LEU A 75 -10.88 1.43 2.27
C LEU A 75 -11.37 0.09 1.70
N ILE A 76 -11.29 -1.00 2.47
CA ILE A 76 -11.89 -2.29 2.10
C ILE A 76 -13.42 -2.16 1.99
N SER A 77 -14.06 -1.50 2.96
CA SER A 77 -15.51 -1.24 2.93
C SER A 77 -15.90 -0.39 1.72
N LEU A 78 -15.15 0.68 1.44
CA LEU A 78 -15.35 1.51 0.26
C LEU A 78 -15.16 0.71 -1.04
N ALA A 79 -14.15 -0.16 -1.11
CA ALA A 79 -13.91 -1.01 -2.27
C ALA A 79 -15.06 -2.00 -2.50
N LYS A 80 -15.62 -2.59 -1.43
CA LYS A 80 -16.80 -3.46 -1.49
C LYS A 80 -18.01 -2.68 -2.02
N TRP A 81 -18.27 -1.49 -1.49
CA TRP A 81 -19.35 -0.62 -1.97
C TRP A 81 -19.16 -0.25 -3.45
N MET A 82 -17.94 0.10 -3.87
CA MET A 82 -17.65 0.40 -5.28
C MET A 82 -17.87 -0.81 -6.18
N ALA A 83 -17.45 -2.01 -5.75
CA ALA A 83 -17.62 -3.24 -6.51
C ALA A 83 -19.11 -3.55 -6.74
N GLU A 84 -19.92 -3.40 -5.68
CA GLU A 84 -21.36 -3.58 -5.73
C GLU A 84 -22.05 -2.52 -6.60
N TYR A 85 -21.79 -1.24 -6.32
CA TYR A 85 -22.45 -0.12 -6.99
C TYR A 85 -22.10 -0.03 -8.48
N TYR A 86 -20.84 -0.28 -8.85
CA TYR A 86 -20.37 -0.23 -10.24
C TYR A 86 -20.33 -1.60 -10.93
N LEU A 87 -20.88 -2.65 -10.30
CA LEU A 87 -20.97 -4.00 -10.85
C LEU A 87 -19.62 -4.54 -11.39
N CYS A 88 -18.55 -4.36 -10.62
CA CYS A 88 -17.22 -4.80 -10.98
C CYS A 88 -16.63 -5.76 -9.93
N GLY A 89 -15.52 -6.43 -10.28
CA GLY A 89 -14.87 -7.33 -9.33
C GLY A 89 -14.22 -6.56 -8.18
N LEU A 90 -14.34 -7.07 -6.95
CA LEU A 90 -13.69 -6.47 -5.77
C LEU A 90 -12.18 -6.28 -5.96
N SER A 91 -11.52 -7.18 -6.68
CA SER A 91 -10.11 -7.04 -7.05
C SER A 91 -9.84 -5.78 -7.89
N ALA A 92 -10.73 -5.45 -8.83
CA ALA A 92 -10.61 -4.25 -9.65
C ALA A 92 -10.77 -2.98 -8.80
N SER A 93 -11.77 -2.92 -7.92
CA SER A 93 -11.99 -1.79 -7.01
C SER A 93 -10.84 -1.63 -6.02
N LEU A 94 -10.36 -2.72 -5.41
CA LEU A 94 -9.23 -2.68 -4.46
C LEU A 94 -7.93 -2.18 -5.10
N ASN A 95 -7.66 -2.58 -6.35
CA ASN A 95 -6.47 -2.14 -7.07
C ASN A 95 -6.39 -0.63 -7.27
N LEU A 96 -7.52 0.11 -7.18
CA LEU A 96 -7.54 1.58 -7.31
C LEU A 96 -6.89 2.29 -6.11
N PHE A 97 -6.90 1.66 -4.93
CA PHE A 97 -6.33 2.23 -3.71
C PHE A 97 -4.83 1.97 -3.56
N ILE A 98 -4.24 1.20 -4.48
CA ILE A 98 -2.88 0.70 -4.35
C ILE A 98 -1.98 1.44 -5.33
N PRO A 99 -1.02 2.22 -4.84
CA PRO A 99 0.00 2.83 -5.68
C PRO A 99 0.65 1.79 -6.62
N PRO A 100 0.85 2.11 -7.90
CA PRO A 100 1.56 1.23 -8.83
C PRO A 100 2.95 0.83 -8.30
N SER A 101 3.61 1.74 -7.56
CA SER A 101 4.86 1.52 -6.81
C SER A 101 4.75 0.42 -5.78
N LEU A 102 3.63 0.29 -5.07
CA LEU A 102 3.40 -0.78 -4.09
C LEU A 102 3.01 -2.09 -4.76
N SER A 103 2.67 -2.07 -6.03
CA SER A 103 2.26 -3.23 -6.81
C SER A 103 3.45 -4.16 -7.23
N GLN A 104 4.44 -4.28 -6.34
CA GLN A 104 5.81 -4.75 -6.56
C GLN A 104 5.92 -6.26 -6.86
N ARG A 105 7.06 -6.62 -7.46
CA ARG A 105 7.46 -8.01 -7.68
C ARG A 105 7.94 -8.62 -6.36
N VAL A 106 7.35 -9.75 -6.01
CA VAL A 106 7.85 -10.60 -4.93
C VAL A 106 9.19 -11.20 -5.38
N ILE A 107 10.22 -11.00 -4.55
CA ILE A 107 11.54 -11.59 -4.75
C ILE A 107 11.68 -12.77 -3.78
N THR A 108 12.08 -13.90 -4.33
CA THR A 108 12.49 -15.06 -3.53
C THR A 108 13.97 -14.96 -3.23
N TYR A 109 14.32 -14.93 -1.95
CA TYR A 109 15.67 -15.02 -1.41
C TYR A 109 15.92 -16.42 -0.85
N ILE A 110 17.16 -16.87 -1.00
CA ILE A 110 17.69 -18.05 -0.33
C ILE A 110 18.67 -17.57 0.72
N GLU A 111 18.41 -17.91 1.98
CA GLU A 111 19.22 -17.52 3.14
C GLU A 111 19.86 -18.75 3.79
N LYS A 112 20.92 -18.52 4.59
CA LYS A 112 21.55 -19.60 5.36
C LYS A 112 20.55 -20.13 6.39
N GLY A 113 20.39 -21.45 6.41
CA GLY A 113 19.65 -22.13 7.47
C GLY A 113 20.54 -22.43 8.67
N ASP A 114 19.98 -23.15 9.63
CA ASP A 114 20.64 -23.40 10.92
C ASP A 114 21.53 -24.66 10.86
N ILE A 115 21.29 -25.55 9.89
CA ILE A 115 21.99 -26.83 9.76
C ILE A 115 23.15 -26.73 8.79
N GLU A 116 24.37 -27.09 9.23
CA GLU A 116 25.51 -27.22 8.33
C GLU A 116 25.55 -28.62 7.69
N ILE A 117 25.77 -28.66 6.37
CA ILE A 117 25.87 -29.90 5.62
C ILE A 117 27.33 -30.17 5.25
N THR A 118 27.81 -31.35 5.62
CA THR A 118 29.17 -31.81 5.33
C THR A 118 29.28 -32.55 3.99
N LYS A 119 28.22 -33.26 3.57
CA LYS A 119 28.14 -33.95 2.26
C LYS A 119 27.14 -33.24 1.34
N ALA A 120 27.68 -32.50 0.39
CA ALA A 120 26.92 -31.71 -0.57
C ALA A 120 27.35 -32.02 -2.01
N SER A 121 26.39 -32.09 -2.93
CA SER A 121 26.67 -32.17 -4.37
C SER A 121 27.33 -30.87 -4.89
N PRO A 122 27.94 -30.87 -6.10
CA PRO A 122 28.60 -29.67 -6.62
C PRO A 122 27.70 -28.42 -6.61
N ASN A 123 26.44 -28.56 -7.05
CA ASN A 123 25.47 -27.46 -7.02
C ASN A 123 25.11 -27.04 -5.59
N GLN A 124 24.99 -27.98 -4.65
CA GLN A 124 24.71 -27.66 -3.25
C GLN A 124 25.86 -26.88 -2.61
N LYS A 125 27.11 -27.29 -2.86
CA LYS A 125 28.30 -26.58 -2.38
C LYS A 125 28.34 -25.15 -2.90
N LEU A 126 28.16 -24.98 -4.22
CA LEU A 126 28.18 -23.65 -4.85
C LEU A 126 27.07 -22.73 -4.31
N ILE A 127 25.86 -23.26 -4.08
CA ILE A 127 24.76 -22.49 -3.46
C ILE A 127 25.15 -22.06 -2.04
N LEU A 128 25.67 -22.97 -1.22
CA LEU A 128 26.07 -22.68 0.16
C LEU A 128 27.22 -21.67 0.24
N GLU A 129 28.19 -21.72 -0.67
CA GLU A 129 29.29 -20.73 -0.77
C GLU A 129 28.76 -19.33 -1.11
N LEU A 130 27.91 -19.22 -2.13
CA LEU A 130 27.30 -17.95 -2.55
C LEU A 130 26.47 -17.32 -1.42
N ILE A 131 25.80 -18.14 -0.61
CA ILE A 131 25.03 -17.67 0.55
C ILE A 131 25.97 -17.25 1.69
N LYS A 132 27.04 -18.00 1.97
CA LYS A 132 28.01 -17.65 3.02
C LYS A 132 28.62 -16.27 2.77
N GLU A 133 28.97 -15.95 1.54
CA GLU A 133 29.58 -14.65 1.17
C GLU A 133 28.60 -13.48 1.38
N LYS A 134 27.32 -13.65 1.00
CA LYS A 134 26.34 -12.53 0.94
C LYS A 134 25.26 -12.56 2.03
N ARG A 135 25.28 -13.53 2.94
CA ARG A 135 24.22 -13.93 3.89
C ARG A 135 22.91 -14.40 3.25
N ARG A 136 22.53 -13.83 2.12
CA ARG A 136 21.39 -14.19 1.28
C ARG A 136 21.65 -13.92 -0.19
N ILE A 137 20.98 -14.66 -1.07
CA ILE A 137 21.03 -14.44 -2.52
C ILE A 137 19.64 -14.55 -3.13
N SER A 138 19.32 -13.69 -4.10
CA SER A 138 18.04 -13.80 -4.80
C SER A 138 18.04 -15.01 -5.73
N LEU A 139 16.89 -15.66 -5.89
CA LEU A 139 16.73 -16.81 -6.77
C LEU A 139 17.08 -16.47 -8.23
N SER A 140 16.84 -15.23 -8.67
CA SER A 140 17.23 -14.76 -10.01
C SER A 140 18.74 -14.71 -10.19
N MET A 141 19.47 -14.19 -9.20
CA MET A 141 20.94 -14.13 -9.22
C MET A 141 21.56 -15.51 -9.04
N LEU A 142 20.91 -16.39 -8.29
CA LEU A 142 21.34 -17.78 -8.15
C LEU A 142 21.26 -18.53 -9.49
N LYS A 143 20.15 -18.35 -10.24
CA LYS A 143 19.97 -18.96 -11.57
C LYS A 143 21.00 -18.52 -12.61
N SER A 144 21.54 -17.30 -12.50
CA SER A 144 22.60 -16.84 -13.41
C SER A 144 23.97 -17.42 -13.07
N LYS A 145 24.15 -18.00 -11.88
CA LYS A 145 25.42 -18.56 -11.40
C LYS A 145 25.43 -20.08 -11.29
N VAL A 146 24.27 -20.71 -11.09
CA VAL A 146 24.13 -22.15 -10.85
C VAL A 146 23.13 -22.73 -11.84
N SER A 147 23.59 -23.71 -12.62
CA SER A 147 22.73 -24.47 -13.54
C SER A 147 21.74 -25.34 -12.78
N SER A 148 20.46 -25.26 -13.14
CA SER A 148 19.36 -26.08 -12.56
C SER A 148 19.32 -26.13 -11.02
N PRO A 149 19.19 -24.97 -10.34
CA PRO A 149 19.37 -24.91 -8.89
C PRO A 149 18.20 -25.50 -8.08
N TYR A 150 17.02 -25.71 -8.68
CA TYR A 150 15.79 -26.06 -7.96
C TYR A 150 15.87 -27.36 -7.15
N SER A 151 16.44 -28.43 -7.74
CA SER A 151 16.57 -29.71 -7.03
C SER A 151 17.50 -29.58 -5.82
N ALA A 152 18.62 -28.87 -5.99
CA ALA A 152 19.57 -28.61 -4.92
C ALA A 152 18.95 -27.75 -3.81
N ILE A 153 18.23 -26.67 -4.16
CA ILE A 153 17.48 -25.84 -3.20
C ILE A 153 16.50 -26.70 -2.40
N LYS A 154 15.64 -27.49 -3.08
CA LYS A 154 14.63 -28.31 -2.41
C LYS A 154 15.26 -29.30 -1.40
N GLN A 155 16.37 -29.92 -1.78
CA GLN A 155 17.09 -30.83 -0.88
C GLN A 155 17.77 -30.12 0.29
N LEU A 156 18.34 -28.93 0.07
CA LEU A 156 18.97 -28.15 1.13
C LEU A 156 17.94 -27.58 2.12
N GLU A 157 16.79 -27.13 1.63
CA GLU A 157 15.66 -26.63 2.43
C GLU A 157 15.09 -27.76 3.30
N ALA A 158 14.84 -28.94 2.72
CA ALA A 158 14.37 -30.11 3.46
C ALA A 158 15.34 -30.56 4.56
N LYS A 159 16.65 -30.30 4.39
CA LYS A 159 17.69 -30.54 5.39
C LYS A 159 17.88 -29.38 6.37
N GLY A 160 17.12 -28.30 6.26
CA GLY A 160 17.22 -27.10 7.11
C GLY A 160 18.51 -26.28 6.93
N ALA A 161 19.28 -26.54 5.87
CA ALA A 161 20.55 -25.84 5.62
C ALA A 161 20.40 -24.50 4.91
N ILE A 162 19.23 -24.28 4.32
CA ILE A 162 18.81 -22.99 3.77
C ILE A 162 17.37 -22.71 4.16
N LYS A 163 17.00 -21.42 4.15
CA LYS A 163 15.62 -20.96 4.30
C LYS A 163 15.20 -20.21 3.05
N ILE A 164 13.99 -20.46 2.55
CA ILE A 164 13.42 -19.72 1.42
C ILE A 164 12.54 -18.61 1.97
N ILE A 165 12.91 -17.37 1.68
CA ILE A 165 12.17 -16.19 2.12
C ILE A 165 11.60 -15.48 0.90
N ASN A 166 10.32 -15.11 0.95
CA ASN A 166 9.70 -14.31 -0.10
C ASN A 166 9.41 -12.92 0.48
N GLN A 167 10.01 -11.90 -0.12
CA GLN A 167 9.87 -10.52 0.32
C GLN A 167 9.49 -9.65 -0.85
N ILE A 168 8.77 -8.58 -0.55
CA ILE A 168 8.57 -7.49 -1.47
C ILE A 168 9.82 -6.60 -1.42
N LYS A 169 10.36 -6.19 -2.56
CA LYS A 169 11.51 -5.29 -2.59
C LYS A 169 11.03 -3.85 -2.44
N PRO A 170 11.19 -3.21 -1.27
CA PRO A 170 10.75 -1.83 -1.09
C PRO A 170 11.45 -0.96 -2.14
N LEU A 171 10.65 -0.28 -2.96
CA LEU A 171 11.14 0.90 -3.65
C LEU A 171 11.32 1.99 -2.59
N PRO A 172 12.43 2.75 -2.60
CA PRO A 172 12.45 3.99 -1.85
C PRO A 172 11.24 4.80 -2.33
N LEU A 173 10.35 5.16 -1.40
CA LEU A 173 9.29 6.11 -1.67
C LEU A 173 10.00 7.43 -1.97
N LEU A 174 10.26 7.67 -3.26
CA LEU A 174 10.78 8.93 -3.75
C LEU A 174 9.58 9.87 -3.86
N GLY A 175 8.97 10.18 -2.71
CA GLY A 175 8.23 11.44 -2.62
C GLY A 175 9.27 12.50 -2.92
N LYS A 176 9.19 13.13 -4.09
CA LYS A 176 10.05 14.27 -4.37
C LYS A 176 9.63 15.35 -3.39
N GLU A 177 10.39 15.52 -2.31
CA GLU A 177 10.29 16.72 -1.49
C GLU A 177 10.43 17.88 -2.46
N VAL A 178 9.34 18.63 -2.62
CA VAL A 178 9.39 19.85 -3.39
C VAL A 178 10.19 20.80 -2.52
N GLU A 179 11.47 21.00 -2.84
CA GLU A 179 12.27 22.06 -2.23
C GLU A 179 11.52 23.39 -2.45
N ILE A 180 10.94 23.92 -1.37
CA ILE A 180 10.32 25.23 -1.37
C ILE A 180 11.46 26.23 -1.14
N LYS A 181 12.20 26.55 -2.20
CA LYS A 181 13.15 27.66 -2.18
C LYS A 181 12.36 28.96 -2.28
N ASP A 182 12.53 29.83 -1.27
CA ASP A 182 12.13 31.24 -1.26
C ASP A 182 10.73 31.55 -1.79
N VAL A 183 9.71 30.84 -1.30
CA VAL A 183 8.33 31.24 -1.58
C VAL A 183 7.89 32.17 -0.46
N ALA A 184 7.54 33.41 -0.80
CA ALA A 184 7.00 34.38 0.15
C ALA A 184 5.83 33.75 0.93
N LYS A 185 5.84 33.85 2.26
CA LYS A 185 4.74 33.34 3.09
C LYS A 185 3.44 34.03 2.67
N ASP A 186 2.39 33.23 2.45
CA ASP A 186 1.05 33.76 2.18
C ASP A 186 0.63 34.68 3.33
N ILE A 187 0.09 35.85 3.01
CA ILE A 187 -0.53 36.74 3.99
C ILE A 187 -2.04 36.51 3.87
N PRO A 188 -2.67 35.83 4.84
CA PRO A 188 -4.08 35.50 4.74
C PRO A 188 -4.94 36.76 4.66
N PRO A 189 -5.80 36.93 3.64
CA PRO A 189 -6.69 38.08 3.55
C PRO A 189 -7.73 38.08 4.67
N ILE A 190 -8.28 39.27 4.95
CA ILE A 190 -9.43 39.44 5.83
C ILE A 190 -10.66 38.82 5.15
N LEU A 191 -11.36 37.95 5.88
CA LEU A 191 -12.56 37.30 5.36
C LEU A 191 -13.72 38.29 5.29
N SER A 192 -14.55 38.17 4.25
CA SER A 192 -15.86 38.82 4.24
C SER A 192 -16.79 38.18 5.30
N PRO A 193 -17.89 38.85 5.68
CA PRO A 193 -18.87 38.27 6.61
C PRO A 193 -19.38 36.89 6.16
N ASP A 194 -19.66 36.71 4.86
CA ASP A 194 -20.13 35.44 4.31
C ASP A 194 -19.07 34.34 4.37
N GLN A 195 -17.81 34.69 4.10
CA GLN A 195 -16.68 33.76 4.21
C GLN A 195 -16.43 33.36 5.66
N SER A 196 -16.49 34.30 6.60
CA SER A 196 -16.36 34.01 8.04
C SER A 196 -17.45 33.05 8.48
N ASN A 197 -18.73 33.35 8.18
CA ASN A 197 -19.85 32.48 8.50
C ASN A 197 -19.69 31.07 7.89
N ALA A 198 -19.20 30.97 6.65
CA ALA A 198 -18.91 29.67 6.04
C ALA A 198 -17.81 28.89 6.78
N VAL A 199 -16.70 29.56 7.13
CA VAL A 199 -15.60 28.97 7.91
C VAL A 199 -16.09 28.54 9.30
N ASP A 200 -16.82 29.40 10.00
CA ASP A 200 -17.32 29.14 11.35
C ASP A 200 -18.26 27.92 11.36
N ARG A 201 -19.15 27.79 10.37
CA ARG A 201 -20.02 26.61 10.21
C ARG A 201 -19.22 25.33 10.00
N ILE A 202 -18.19 25.37 9.15
CA ILE A 202 -17.33 24.20 8.90
C ILE A 202 -16.55 23.84 10.18
N LYS A 203 -16.02 24.86 10.87
CA LYS A 203 -15.20 24.71 12.08
C LYS A 203 -15.92 23.97 13.20
N VAL A 204 -17.21 24.23 13.41
CA VAL A 204 -18.04 23.50 14.40
C VAL A 204 -17.95 21.97 14.21
N PHE A 205 -17.96 21.48 12.97
CA PHE A 205 -17.90 20.04 12.69
C PHE A 205 -16.46 19.50 12.74
N ILE A 206 -15.46 20.33 12.41
CA ILE A 206 -14.03 19.99 12.61
C ILE A 206 -13.75 19.81 14.11
N GLU A 207 -14.27 20.70 14.96
CA GLU A 207 -14.11 20.66 16.41
C GLU A 207 -14.77 19.40 17.00
N LYS A 208 -16.01 19.12 16.60
CA LYS A 208 -16.77 17.92 17.02
C LYS A 208 -16.28 16.60 16.43
N GLU A 209 -15.40 16.65 15.44
CA GLU A 209 -14.92 15.47 14.70
C GLU A 209 -16.04 14.63 14.07
N SER A 210 -17.11 15.31 13.64
CA SER A 210 -18.31 14.68 13.09
C SER A 210 -18.38 14.86 11.58
N PHE A 211 -18.84 13.81 10.87
CA PHE A 211 -19.07 13.87 9.44
C PHE A 211 -20.16 14.89 9.06
N SER A 212 -19.90 15.70 8.04
CA SER A 212 -20.87 16.62 7.44
C SER A 212 -20.49 16.95 6.00
N THR A 213 -21.48 17.30 5.19
CA THR A 213 -21.32 17.68 3.79
C THR A 213 -21.81 19.11 3.58
N PHE A 214 -20.98 19.93 2.94
CA PHE A 214 -21.29 21.33 2.66
C PHE A 214 -21.22 21.62 1.15
N LEU A 215 -22.21 22.33 0.63
CA LEU A 215 -22.13 22.98 -0.67
C LEU A 215 -21.70 24.44 -0.48
N LEU A 216 -20.45 24.76 -0.83
CA LEU A 216 -19.97 26.15 -0.86
C LEU A 216 -20.28 26.77 -2.21
N TYR A 217 -21.46 27.37 -2.32
CA TYR A 217 -21.89 28.05 -3.55
C TYR A 217 -21.37 29.49 -3.62
N GLY A 218 -20.85 29.87 -4.79
CA GLY A 218 -20.42 31.23 -5.07
C GLY A 218 -19.78 31.34 -6.46
N VAL A 219 -19.87 32.52 -7.07
CA VAL A 219 -19.24 32.81 -8.37
C VAL A 219 -17.71 32.73 -8.30
N THR A 220 -17.02 32.69 -9.43
CA THR A 220 -15.55 32.82 -9.47
C THR A 220 -15.11 34.11 -8.77
N SER A 221 -13.94 34.10 -8.14
CA SER A 221 -13.39 35.25 -7.39
C SER A 221 -14.17 35.69 -6.13
N SER A 222 -15.25 35.00 -5.74
CA SER A 222 -15.92 35.20 -4.42
C SER A 222 -15.08 34.73 -3.21
N GLY A 223 -13.89 34.18 -3.45
CA GLY A 223 -12.95 33.75 -2.40
C GLY A 223 -13.24 32.38 -1.78
N LYS A 224 -13.98 31.50 -2.46
CA LYS A 224 -14.18 30.09 -2.04
C LYS A 224 -12.87 29.38 -1.66
N THR A 225 -11.81 29.62 -2.43
CA THR A 225 -10.48 29.06 -2.15
C THR A 225 -9.97 29.43 -0.76
N GLU A 226 -10.19 30.66 -0.30
CA GLU A 226 -9.76 31.08 1.03
C GLU A 226 -10.53 30.33 2.12
N VAL A 227 -11.84 30.10 1.94
CA VAL A 227 -12.65 29.28 2.86
C VAL A 227 -12.06 27.86 2.96
N TYR A 228 -11.64 27.26 1.84
CA TYR A 228 -10.97 25.95 1.86
C TYR A 228 -9.65 25.99 2.63
N LEU A 229 -8.80 26.99 2.38
CA LEU A 229 -7.50 27.13 3.06
C LEU A 229 -7.68 27.27 4.57
N ARG A 230 -8.64 28.09 5.04
CA ARG A 230 -8.94 28.27 6.47
C ARG A 230 -9.45 26.99 7.12
N ALA A 231 -10.35 26.26 6.46
CA ALA A 231 -10.83 24.98 6.95
C ALA A 231 -9.69 23.96 7.08
N ILE A 232 -8.78 23.91 6.10
CA ILE A 232 -7.61 23.02 6.13
C ILE A 232 -6.65 23.41 7.26
N GLU A 233 -6.41 24.71 7.49
CA GLU A 233 -5.59 25.17 8.63
C GLU A 233 -6.16 24.67 9.96
N ASP A 234 -7.47 24.76 10.16
CA ASP A 234 -8.10 24.31 11.40
C ASP A 234 -8.03 22.77 11.57
N VAL A 235 -8.11 22.00 10.48
CA VAL A 235 -7.84 20.56 10.49
C VAL A 235 -6.38 20.25 10.85
N MET A 236 -5.43 20.98 10.26
CA MET A 236 -3.99 20.78 10.49
C MET A 236 -3.56 21.18 11.91
N LYS A 237 -4.17 22.21 12.52
CA LYS A 237 -3.95 22.57 13.94
C LYS A 237 -4.31 21.43 14.90
N LYS A 238 -5.21 20.52 14.49
CA LYS A 238 -5.56 19.31 15.24
C LYS A 238 -4.65 18.11 14.93
N GLY A 239 -3.56 18.31 14.20
CA GLY A 239 -2.62 17.24 13.81
C GLY A 239 -3.18 16.28 12.76
N LYS A 240 -4.24 16.66 12.04
CA LYS A 240 -4.87 15.86 10.98
C LYS A 240 -4.44 16.33 9.58
N SER A 241 -4.70 15.51 8.57
CA SER A 241 -4.43 15.82 7.16
C SER A 241 -5.71 16.20 6.41
N ALA A 242 -5.55 16.85 5.25
CA ALA A 242 -6.64 17.19 4.35
C ALA A 242 -6.34 16.72 2.91
N ILE A 243 -7.38 16.31 2.20
CA ILE A 243 -7.32 15.95 0.77
C ILE A 243 -8.12 16.99 -0.01
N VAL A 244 -7.50 17.58 -1.04
CA VAL A 244 -8.16 18.50 -1.97
C VAL A 244 -8.13 17.88 -3.36
N LEU A 245 -9.31 17.59 -3.90
CA LEU A 245 -9.47 17.06 -5.25
C LEU A 245 -9.77 18.20 -6.21
N LEU A 246 -8.99 18.28 -7.29
CA LEU A 246 -9.13 19.29 -8.34
C LEU A 246 -9.39 18.56 -9.67
N PRO A 247 -10.18 19.16 -10.58
CA PRO A 247 -10.27 18.64 -11.95
C PRO A 247 -8.88 18.57 -12.59
N GLU A 248 -8.63 17.56 -13.43
CA GLU A 248 -7.29 17.27 -13.98
C GLU A 248 -6.68 18.47 -14.73
N ILE A 249 -7.51 19.21 -15.47
CA ILE A 249 -7.09 20.39 -16.24
C ILE A 249 -6.96 21.64 -15.35
N SER A 250 -7.54 21.61 -14.15
CA SER A 250 -7.63 22.75 -13.23
C SER A 250 -6.49 22.81 -12.21
N LEU A 251 -5.44 22.01 -12.37
CA LEU A 251 -4.16 22.26 -11.70
C LEU A 251 -3.47 23.48 -12.32
N THR A 252 -4.06 24.65 -12.13
CA THR A 252 -3.39 25.92 -12.38
C THR A 252 -2.21 26.02 -11.43
N THR A 253 -1.01 26.25 -11.95
CA THR A 253 0.21 26.45 -11.16
C THR A 253 -0.02 27.43 -10.01
N GLN A 254 -0.84 28.46 -10.23
CA GLN A 254 -1.23 29.45 -9.23
C GLN A 254 -1.93 28.87 -7.98
N LEU A 255 -2.84 27.90 -8.15
CA LEU A 255 -3.52 27.27 -7.01
C LEU A 255 -2.54 26.41 -6.21
N ILE A 256 -1.71 25.62 -6.91
CA ILE A 256 -0.64 24.83 -6.30
C ILE A 256 0.31 25.74 -5.51
N GLU A 257 0.77 26.83 -6.10
CA GLU A 257 1.66 27.80 -5.47
C GLU A 257 1.01 28.40 -4.24
N ARG A 258 -0.28 28.74 -4.29
CA ARG A 258 -1.00 29.24 -3.11
C ARG A 258 -1.06 28.23 -1.98
N PHE A 259 -1.31 26.95 -2.27
CA PHE A 259 -1.24 25.88 -1.28
C PHE A 259 0.17 25.72 -0.70
N LYS A 260 1.21 25.80 -1.54
CA LYS A 260 2.61 25.76 -1.09
C LYS A 260 2.99 26.97 -0.22
N MET A 261 2.56 28.16 -0.60
CA MET A 261 2.76 29.40 0.17
C MET A 261 2.08 29.33 1.54
N ARG A 262 0.90 28.68 1.59
CA ARG A 262 0.12 28.56 2.82
C ARG A 262 0.64 27.48 3.77
N PHE A 263 0.93 26.29 3.25
CA PHE A 263 1.23 25.11 4.06
C PHE A 263 2.69 24.66 4.01
N GLY A 264 3.53 25.34 3.21
CA GLY A 264 4.94 25.01 3.07
C GLY A 264 5.16 23.57 2.60
N GLY A 265 6.19 22.92 3.16
CA GLY A 265 6.61 21.56 2.81
C GLY A 265 5.62 20.46 3.21
N SER A 266 4.50 20.82 3.86
CA SER A 266 3.47 19.87 4.31
C SER A 266 2.46 19.50 3.22
N CYS A 267 2.71 19.88 1.95
CA CYS A 267 1.81 19.64 0.83
C CYS A 267 2.40 18.63 -0.16
N ALA A 268 1.71 17.50 -0.34
CA ALA A 268 1.97 16.55 -1.42
C ALA A 268 1.00 16.83 -2.59
N ILE A 269 1.52 16.83 -3.82
CA ILE A 269 0.73 17.10 -5.03
C ILE A 269 0.81 15.89 -5.93
N ILE A 270 -0.35 15.29 -6.22
CA ILE A 270 -0.45 14.10 -7.06
C ILE A 270 -1.11 14.48 -8.38
N HIS A 271 -0.40 14.31 -9.49
CA HIS A 271 -0.90 14.57 -10.84
C HIS A 271 -0.47 13.49 -11.84
N SER A 272 -1.14 13.41 -13.00
CA SER A 272 -0.94 12.34 -13.99
C SER A 272 0.50 12.24 -14.54
N ARG A 273 1.25 13.34 -14.58
CA ARG A 273 2.67 13.35 -15.01
C ARG A 273 3.66 12.73 -14.01
N LEU A 274 3.25 12.38 -12.79
CA LEU A 274 4.14 11.70 -11.84
C LEU A 274 4.40 10.27 -12.29
N THR A 275 5.65 9.84 -12.20
CA THR A 275 6.05 8.46 -12.42
C THR A 275 5.47 7.54 -11.36
N ALA A 276 5.44 6.24 -11.65
CA ALA A 276 4.97 5.25 -10.68
C ALA A 276 5.76 5.23 -9.36
N LYS A 277 7.00 5.73 -9.33
CA LYS A 277 7.82 5.83 -8.11
C LYS A 277 7.56 7.09 -7.29
N GLU A 278 7.10 8.15 -7.94
CA GLU A 278 6.76 9.43 -7.31
C GLU A 278 5.32 9.44 -6.75
N ARG A 279 4.45 8.55 -7.24
CA ARG A 279 3.12 8.27 -6.67
C ARG A 279 3.19 7.17 -5.61
#